data_AF-A0A7S9DNX7-F1
#
_entry.id   AF-A0A7S9DNX7-F1
#
_cell.length_a   1.000
_cell.length_b   1.000
_cell.length_c   1.000
_cell.angle_alpha   90.00
_cell.angle_beta   90.00
_cell.angle_gamma   90.00
#
_symmetry.space_group_name_H-M   'P 1'
#
loop_
_entity.id
_entity.type
_entity.pdbx_description
1 polymer ?
#
loop_
_entity_poly.entity_id
_entity_poly.type
_entity_poly.pdbx_seq_one_letter_code
_entity_poly.pdbx_strand_id
1 'polypeptide(L)'
;MAEMNFYSVRISVLCLVDDGLIPSDGYTRDIQVHLIKAKDNEEAFEKALEIGRAEETTYSNEEGRKVRWAFEKIESITLLGKSIEGGEISSRMEGYFPKAPLPFESVFQPESDEPFS
;
A
#
# COMPACT_ATOMS: atom_id res chain seq x y z
N MET A 1 6.35 -25.41 19.41
CA MET A 1 5.78 -24.13 18.95
C MET A 1 5.96 -24.08 17.46
N ALA A 2 4.93 -23.77 16.68
CA ALA A 2 5.09 -23.58 15.24
C ALA A 2 6.03 -22.38 15.01
N GLU A 3 6.99 -22.52 14.11
CA GLU A 3 7.98 -21.49 13.82
C GLU A 3 7.31 -20.37 13.00
N MET A 4 7.39 -19.12 13.44
CA MET A 4 6.76 -17.99 12.74
C MET A 4 7.65 -17.51 11.60
N ASN A 5 7.03 -17.19 10.46
CA ASN A 5 7.68 -16.54 9.35
C ASN A 5 7.13 -15.11 9.18
N PHE A 6 7.93 -14.25 8.57
CA PHE A 6 7.51 -12.97 8.05
C PHE A 6 6.78 -13.14 6.73
N TYR A 7 5.70 -12.38 6.58
CA TYR A 7 4.94 -12.25 5.36
C TYR A 7 4.78 -10.78 5.00
N SER A 8 4.81 -10.49 3.71
CA SER A 8 4.29 -9.25 3.15
C SER A 8 2.83 -9.47 2.77
N VAL A 9 1.95 -8.59 3.21
CA VAL A 9 0.55 -8.58 2.78
C VAL A 9 0.23 -7.23 2.14
N ARG A 10 -0.24 -7.27 0.89
CA ARG A 10 -0.63 -6.08 0.15
C ARG A 10 -2.14 -6.02 0.08
N ILE A 11 -2.74 -4.96 0.57
CA ILE A 11 -4.18 -4.75 0.57
C ILE A 11 -4.55 -3.49 -0.22
N SER A 12 -5.79 -3.45 -0.70
CA SER A 12 -6.37 -2.31 -1.40
C SER A 12 -7.60 -1.81 -0.66
N VAL A 13 -7.64 -0.51 -0.39
CA VAL A 13 -8.77 0.19 0.24
C VAL A 13 -9.24 1.29 -0.70
N LEU A 14 -10.55 1.33 -0.98
CA LEU A 14 -11.16 2.34 -1.85
C LEU A 14 -11.79 3.45 -1.02
N CYS A 15 -11.55 4.69 -1.41
CA CYS A 15 -12.31 5.83 -0.93
C CYS A 15 -13.52 6.04 -1.84
N LEU A 16 -14.72 5.93 -1.27
CA LEU A 16 -16.00 6.11 -1.94
C LEU A 16 -16.68 7.37 -1.39
N VAL A 17 -17.13 8.25 -2.27
CA VAL A 17 -17.89 9.45 -1.92
C VAL A 17 -19.33 9.27 -2.43
N ASP A 18 -20.31 9.53 -1.56
CA ASP A 18 -21.73 9.46 -1.89
C ASP A 18 -22.19 10.74 -2.59
N ASP A 19 -21.70 10.97 -3.81
CA ASP A 19 -22.07 12.08 -4.68
C ASP A 19 -22.76 11.65 -5.98
N GLY A 20 -22.86 10.33 -6.21
CA GLY A 20 -23.46 9.75 -7.41
C GLY A 20 -22.60 9.91 -8.67
N LEU A 21 -21.32 10.29 -8.53
CA LEU A 21 -20.41 10.51 -9.64
C LEU A 21 -19.37 9.39 -9.77
N ILE A 22 -18.87 9.22 -11.00
CA ILE A 22 -17.65 8.48 -11.26
C ILE A 22 -16.54 9.52 -11.48
N PRO A 23 -15.49 9.57 -10.65
CA PRO A 23 -14.40 10.52 -10.83
C PRO A 23 -13.72 10.34 -12.19
N SER A 24 -13.43 11.44 -12.89
CA SER A 24 -12.81 11.41 -14.22
C SER A 24 -11.40 10.84 -14.23
N ASP A 25 -10.71 10.91 -13.09
CA ASP A 25 -9.38 10.36 -12.81
C ASP A 25 -9.45 9.00 -12.09
N GLY A 26 -10.65 8.46 -11.87
CA GLY A 26 -10.89 7.20 -11.19
C GLY A 26 -11.03 7.33 -9.67
N TYR A 27 -11.54 6.27 -9.02
CA TYR A 27 -11.65 6.24 -7.57
C TYR A 27 -10.28 6.30 -6.91
N THR A 28 -10.17 7.07 -5.82
CA THR A 28 -8.98 7.04 -4.97
C THR A 28 -8.84 5.65 -4.34
N ARG A 29 -7.70 5.02 -4.59
CA ARG A 29 -7.34 3.70 -4.09
C ARG A 29 -6.05 3.82 -3.28
N ASP A 30 -6.12 3.45 -2.01
CA ASP A 30 -4.97 3.31 -1.15
C ASP A 30 -4.46 1.86 -1.23
N ILE A 31 -3.20 1.71 -1.61
CA ILE A 31 -2.51 0.43 -1.69
C ILE A 31 -1.53 0.39 -0.53
N GLN A 32 -1.78 -0.50 0.41
CA GLN A 32 -0.98 -0.61 1.62
C GLN A 32 -0.20 -1.94 1.60
N VAL A 33 1.03 -1.90 2.09
CA VAL A 33 1.88 -3.09 2.26
C VAL A 33 2.24 -3.21 3.72
N HIS A 34 1.86 -4.33 4.34
CA HIS A 34 2.08 -4.60 5.75
C HIS A 34 3.04 -5.78 5.93
N LEU A 35 4.02 -5.61 6.82
CA LEU A 35 4.87 -6.70 7.26
C LEU A 35 4.24 -7.37 8.49
N ILE A 36 3.90 -8.65 8.38
CA ILE A 36 3.28 -9.41 9.45
C ILE A 36 4.09 -10.67 9.78
N LYS A 37 3.88 -11.22 10.98
CA LYS A 37 4.34 -12.57 11.34
C LYS A 37 3.17 -13.53 11.34
N ALA A 38 3.33 -14.70 10.76
CA ALA A 38 2.34 -15.77 10.77
C ALA A 38 3.03 -17.15 10.72
N LYS A 39 2.35 -18.19 11.20
CA LYS A 39 2.86 -19.57 11.17
C LYS A 39 2.81 -20.18 9.76
N ASP A 40 1.80 -19.79 8.97
CA ASP A 40 1.51 -20.30 7.64
C ASP A 40 0.70 -19.27 6.83
N ASN A 41 0.39 -19.62 5.57
CA ASN A 41 -0.40 -18.77 4.67
C ASN A 41 -1.84 -18.53 5.17
N GLU A 42 -2.42 -19.48 5.90
CA GLU A 42 -3.80 -19.37 6.42
C GLU A 42 -3.86 -18.29 7.50
N GLU A 43 -2.95 -18.34 8.48
CA GLU A 43 -2.85 -17.29 9.50
C GLU A 43 -2.46 -15.93 8.89
N ALA A 44 -1.61 -15.91 7.87
CA ALA A 44 -1.27 -14.67 7.16
C ALA A 44 -2.49 -14.06 6.46
N PHE A 45 -3.35 -14.89 5.88
CA PHE A 45 -4.59 -14.47 5.24
C PHE A 45 -5.60 -13.91 6.23
N GLU A 46 -5.83 -14.58 7.35
CA GLU A 46 -6.73 -14.08 8.40
C GLU A 46 -6.25 -12.73 8.95
N LYS A 47 -4.94 -12.59 9.20
CA LYS A 47 -4.35 -11.31 9.63
C LYS A 47 -4.52 -10.21 8.58
N ALA A 48 -4.35 -10.52 7.30
CA ALA A 48 -4.58 -9.56 6.22
C ALA A 48 -6.05 -9.11 6.16
N LEU A 49 -7.01 -10.01 6.42
CA LEU A 49 -8.43 -9.66 6.54
C LEU A 49 -8.69 -8.77 7.75
N GLU A 50 -8.09 -9.07 8.91
CA GLU A 50 -8.21 -8.25 10.11
C GLU A 50 -7.68 -6.82 9.87
N ILE A 51 -6.50 -6.69 9.26
CA ILE A 51 -5.91 -5.40 8.88
C ILE A 51 -6.86 -4.66 7.93
N GLY A 52 -7.27 -5.29 6.81
CA GLY A 52 -8.13 -4.63 5.83
C GLY A 52 -9.46 -4.17 6.42
N ARG A 53 -10.09 -4.98 7.28
CA ARG A 53 -11.34 -4.61 7.97
C ARG A 53 -11.16 -3.45 8.95
N ALA A 54 -9.99 -3.31 9.56
CA ALA A 54 -9.69 -2.19 10.45
C ALA A 54 -9.60 -0.85 9.71
N GLU A 55 -9.32 -0.87 8.40
CA GLU A 55 -9.32 0.31 7.53
C GLU A 55 -10.74 0.76 7.12
N GLU A 56 -11.77 -0.09 7.32
CA GLU A 56 -13.13 0.28 6.98
C GLU A 56 -13.67 1.35 7.94
N THR A 57 -13.92 2.55 7.40
CA THR A 57 -14.51 3.65 8.15
C THR A 57 -15.46 4.47 7.31
N THR A 58 -16.32 5.25 7.98
CA THR A 58 -17.30 6.11 7.34
C THR A 58 -17.45 7.40 8.12
N TYR A 59 -17.40 8.53 7.42
CA TYR A 59 -17.53 9.86 8.01
C TYR A 59 -18.18 10.84 7.02
N SER A 60 -18.57 12.02 7.48
CA SER A 60 -19.01 13.11 6.60
C SER A 60 -17.85 14.06 6.34
N ASN A 61 -17.60 14.41 5.08
CA ASN A 61 -16.59 15.42 4.72
C ASN A 61 -17.13 16.85 4.96
N GLU A 62 -16.29 17.86 4.68
CA GLU A 62 -16.62 19.28 4.87
C GLU A 62 -17.81 19.76 4.01
N GLU A 63 -18.09 19.06 2.91
CA GLU A 63 -19.24 19.33 2.03
C GLU A 63 -20.52 18.60 2.48
N GLY A 64 -20.49 17.93 3.63
CA GLY A 64 -21.60 17.15 4.17
C GLY A 64 -21.86 15.83 3.45
N ARG A 65 -20.99 15.43 2.52
CA ARG A 65 -21.10 14.16 1.79
C ARG A 65 -20.56 13.02 2.63
N LYS A 66 -21.20 11.86 2.52
CA LYS A 66 -20.74 10.64 3.18
C LYS A 66 -19.54 10.07 2.43
N VAL A 67 -18.43 9.89 3.14
CA VAL A 67 -17.23 9.23 2.66
C VAL A 67 -17.11 7.87 3.33
N ARG A 68 -16.80 6.83 2.57
CA ARG A 68 -16.52 5.48 3.06
C ARG A 68 -15.16 5.02 2.56
N TRP A 69 -14.29 4.64 3.48
CA TRP A 69 -13.15 3.78 3.18
C TRP A 69 -13.64 2.33 3.22
N ALA A 70 -13.49 1.63 2.11
CA ALA A 70 -13.98 0.28 1.93
C ALA A 70 -12.82 -0.65 1.57
N PHE A 71 -12.63 -1.70 2.37
CA PHE A 71 -11.67 -2.76 2.06
C PHE A 71 -12.09 -3.49 0.79
N GLU A 72 -11.31 -3.35 -0.29
CA GLU A 72 -11.62 -3.93 -1.59
C GLU A 72 -11.18 -5.40 -1.62
N LYS A 73 -9.90 -5.65 -1.36
CA LYS A 73 -9.28 -6.97 -1.51
C LYS A 73 -7.89 -7.05 -0.89
N ILE A 74 -7.46 -8.28 -0.63
CA ILE A 74 -6.05 -8.66 -0.46
C ILE A 74 -5.48 -8.87 -1.87
N GLU A 75 -4.48 -8.07 -2.26
CA GLU A 75 -3.83 -8.18 -3.57
C GLU A 75 -2.75 -9.26 -3.60
N SER A 76 -1.99 -9.42 -2.52
CA SER A 76 -0.97 -10.47 -2.43
C SER A 76 -0.61 -10.81 -0.98
N ILE A 77 -0.19 -12.07 -0.78
CA ILE A 77 0.46 -12.56 0.44
C ILE A 77 1.74 -13.26 0.00
N THR A 78 2.88 -12.83 0.54
CA THR A 78 4.20 -13.32 0.13
C THR A 78 5.01 -13.73 1.36
N LEU A 79 5.41 -14.99 1.41
CA LEU A 79 6.33 -15.49 2.43
C LEU A 79 7.72 -14.88 2.22
N LEU A 80 8.24 -14.21 3.25
CA LEU A 80 9.58 -13.60 3.25
C LEU A 80 10.60 -14.45 4.02
N GLY A 81 10.14 -15.49 4.72
CA GLY A 81 10.98 -16.39 5.51
C GLY A 81 11.14 -15.93 6.97
N LYS A 82 12.20 -16.37 7.64
CA LYS A 82 12.33 -16.25 9.10
C LYS A 82 12.92 -14.92 9.59
N SER A 83 13.66 -14.24 8.72
CA SER A 83 14.34 -12.97 9.01
C SER A 83 14.31 -12.12 7.75
N ILE A 84 14.08 -10.82 7.91
CA ILE A 84 14.15 -9.85 6.83
C ILE A 84 14.99 -8.66 7.27
N GLU A 85 15.99 -8.31 6.47
CA GLU A 85 16.83 -7.14 6.63
C GLU A 85 17.24 -6.66 5.23
N GLY A 86 17.04 -5.38 4.92
CA GLY A 86 17.41 -4.76 3.65
C GLY A 86 16.72 -5.30 2.39
N GLY A 87 15.79 -6.25 2.52
CA GLY A 87 15.08 -6.86 1.39
C GLY A 87 13.96 -5.97 0.87
N GLU A 88 13.81 -5.90 -0.45
CA GLU A 88 12.67 -5.25 -1.09
C GLU A 88 11.39 -6.06 -0.83
N ILE A 89 10.36 -5.38 -0.30
CA ILE A 89 9.05 -5.99 -0.01
C ILE A 89 8.06 -5.75 -1.16
N SER A 90 8.11 -4.56 -1.75
CA SER A 90 7.31 -4.16 -2.90
C SER A 90 7.97 -2.96 -3.57
N SER A 91 7.89 -2.91 -4.89
CA SER A 91 8.27 -1.75 -5.70
C SER A 91 7.15 -1.41 -6.68
N ARG A 92 7.03 -0.12 -7.01
CA ARG A 92 6.13 0.39 -8.03
C ARG A 92 6.94 1.23 -9.00
N MET A 93 6.73 1.01 -10.30
CA MET A 93 7.24 1.92 -11.31
C MET A 93 6.35 3.17 -11.35
N GLU A 94 6.97 4.33 -11.26
CA GLU A 94 6.29 5.61 -11.40
C GLU A 94 6.87 6.40 -12.57
N GLY A 95 6.03 7.20 -13.23
CA GLY A 95 6.47 8.10 -14.28
C GLY A 95 7.24 9.28 -13.68
N TYR A 96 8.44 9.54 -14.18
CA TYR A 96 9.23 10.71 -13.81
C TYR A 96 9.16 11.76 -14.93
N PHE A 97 8.67 12.96 -14.59
CA PHE A 97 8.40 14.04 -15.55
C PHE A 97 9.26 15.27 -15.25
N PRO A 98 10.54 15.29 -15.68
CA PRO A 98 11.43 16.42 -15.44
C PRO A 98 11.03 17.64 -16.29
N LYS A 99 11.39 18.84 -15.84
CA LYS A 99 11.15 20.11 -16.57
C LYS A 99 12.04 20.27 -17.81
N ALA A 100 13.09 19.47 -17.94
CA ALA A 100 14.02 19.46 -19.06
C ALA A 100 14.44 18.01 -19.38
N PRO A 101 14.91 17.71 -20.60
CA PRO A 101 15.43 16.39 -20.94
C PRO A 101 16.58 15.97 -20.03
N LEU A 102 16.58 14.71 -19.58
CA LEU A 102 17.72 14.10 -18.90
C LEU A 102 18.67 13.49 -19.94
N PRO A 103 19.92 13.93 -20.01
CA PRO A 103 20.95 13.21 -20.75
C PRO A 103 21.06 11.77 -20.26
N PHE A 104 21.31 10.84 -21.16
CA PHE A 104 21.52 9.43 -20.81
C PHE A 104 22.70 9.24 -19.85
N GLU A 105 23.76 10.04 -20.01
CA GLU A 105 24.98 10.03 -19.20
C GLU A 105 24.85 10.84 -17.90
N SER A 106 23.62 11.11 -17.42
CA SER A 106 23.42 11.85 -16.17
C SER A 106 23.98 11.07 -14.99
N VAL A 107 24.77 11.73 -14.15
CA VAL A 107 25.26 11.19 -12.88
C VAL A 107 24.44 11.80 -11.76
N PHE A 108 23.81 10.95 -10.95
CA PHE A 108 23.06 11.35 -9.76
C PHE A 108 23.98 11.36 -8.52
N GLN A 109 23.69 12.20 -7.54
CA GLN A 109 24.45 12.35 -6.29
C GLN A 109 23.55 12.11 -5.07
N PRO A 110 23.03 10.89 -4.87
CA PRO A 110 22.05 10.59 -3.83
C PRO A 110 22.55 10.91 -2.41
N GLU A 111 23.86 10.87 -2.18
CA GLU A 111 24.50 11.23 -0.91
C GLU A 111 24.38 12.71 -0.54
N SER A 112 24.03 13.57 -1.50
CA SER A 112 23.81 15.00 -1.30
C SER A 112 22.35 15.34 -1.02
N ASP A 113 21.44 14.37 -1.16
CA ASP A 113 20.02 14.56 -0.89
C ASP A 113 19.73 14.32 0.59
N GLU A 114 18.89 15.16 1.19
CA GLU A 114 18.33 14.93 2.52
C GLU A 114 16.98 14.20 2.39
N PRO A 115 16.85 12.98 2.96
CA PRO A 115 15.57 12.29 2.98
C PRO A 115 14.53 13.08 3.78
N PHE A 116 13.27 13.07 3.33
CA PHE A 116 12.16 13.59 4.11
C PHE A 116 11.95 12.73 5.37
N SER A 117 11.84 13.38 6.53
CA SER A 117 11.52 12.75 7.82
C SER A 117 10.03 12.71 8.10
#